data_AF-A0A1G3A921-F1
#
_entry.id   AF-A0A1G3A921-F1
#
_cell.length_a   1.000
_cell.length_b   1.000
_cell.length_c   1.000
_cell.angle_alpha   90.00
_cell.angle_beta   90.00
_cell.angle_gamma   90.00
#
_symmetry.space_group_name_H-M   'P 1'
#
loop_
_entity.id
_entity.type
_entity.pdbx_description
1 polymer ?
#
loop_
_entity_poly.entity_id
_entity_poly.type
_entity_poly.pdbx_seq_one_letter_code
_entity_poly.pdbx_strand_id
1 'polypeptide(L)'
;MLDPNREAMTEGLDAAREKGIEDRLFAVVGVAEAMPFPDNSVDLVVSRGSIFFWDDPAQGLKEVHRVLRPGGKAYLGGGSGGGYPDWATEKLIQGRKDKMQGDEAEKWQRFVELRGPEHL
;
A
#
# COMPACT_ATOMS: atom_id res chain seq x y z
N MET A 1 4.40 -1.73 10.23
CA MET A 1 4.17 -0.70 9.19
C MET A 1 5.52 -0.28 8.63
N LEU A 2 5.64 -0.23 7.31
CA LEU A 2 6.82 0.24 6.59
C LEU A 2 6.34 1.35 5.65
N ASP A 3 6.91 2.55 5.75
CA ASP A 3 6.59 3.67 4.86
C ASP A 3 7.78 4.64 4.77
N PRO A 4 8.11 5.21 3.60
CA PRO A 4 9.17 6.20 3.49
C PRO A 4 8.82 7.53 4.17
N ASN A 5 7.53 7.84 4.31
CA ASN A 5 7.04 9.07 4.92
C ASN A 5 6.82 8.87 6.43
N ARG A 6 7.76 9.39 7.22
CA ARG A 6 7.69 9.37 8.69
C ARG A 6 6.41 10.03 9.23
N GLU A 7 6.00 11.15 8.66
CA GLU A 7 4.85 11.93 9.16
C GLU A 7 3.56 11.16 8.97
N ALA A 8 3.39 10.49 7.82
CA ALA A 8 2.22 9.66 7.53
C ALA A 8 2.05 8.49 8.52
N MET A 9 3.14 8.02 9.13
CA MET A 9 3.10 6.95 10.12
C MET A 9 2.63 7.41 11.51
N THR A 10 2.77 8.70 11.83
CA THR A 10 2.43 9.25 13.15
C THR A 10 0.96 9.05 13.48
N GLU A 11 0.07 9.35 12.54
CA GLU A 11 -1.38 9.18 12.72
C GLU A 11 -1.76 7.72 13.04
N GLY A 12 -1.12 6.76 12.36
CA GLY A 12 -1.36 5.34 12.60
C GLY A 12 -0.85 4.87 13.98
N LEU A 13 0.27 5.42 14.44
CA LEU A 13 0.82 5.12 15.76
C LEU A 13 -0.03 5.73 16.88
N ASP A 14 -0.51 6.95 16.71
CA ASP A 14 -1.38 7.61 17.70
C ASP A 14 -2.74 6.89 17.78
N ALA A 15 -3.32 6.54 16.64
CA ALA A 15 -4.54 5.73 16.61
C ALA A 15 -4.36 4.34 17.26
N ALA A 16 -3.16 3.76 17.22
CA ALA A 16 -2.86 2.50 17.92
C ALA A 16 -2.80 2.69 19.44
N ARG A 17 -2.17 3.79 19.91
CA ARG A 17 -2.11 4.15 21.34
C ARG A 17 -3.50 4.42 21.92
N GLU A 18 -4.32 5.19 21.21
CA GLU A 18 -5.70 5.48 21.64
C GLU A 18 -6.55 4.21 21.78
N LYS A 19 -6.23 3.17 21.01
CA LYS A 19 -6.91 1.87 21.04
C LYS A 19 -6.25 0.85 21.98
N GLY A 20 -5.14 1.19 22.64
CA GLY A 20 -4.41 0.29 23.53
C GLY A 20 -3.80 -0.92 22.82
N ILE A 21 -3.34 -0.75 21.58
CA ILE A 21 -2.72 -1.81 20.76
C ILE A 21 -1.32 -1.41 20.26
N GLU A 22 -0.70 -0.42 20.87
CA GLU A 22 0.61 0.10 20.50
C GLU A 22 1.73 -0.94 20.62
N ASP A 23 1.58 -1.93 21.49
CA ASP A 23 2.49 -3.07 21.66
C ASP A 23 2.47 -4.03 20.46
N ARG A 24 1.44 -3.94 19.62
CA ARG A 24 1.25 -4.77 18.43
C ARG A 24 1.63 -4.05 17.13
N LEU A 25 2.03 -2.78 17.19
CA LEU A 25 2.36 -1.97 16.01
C LEU A 25 3.79 -1.42 16.10
N PHE A 26 4.63 -1.88 15.18
CA PHE A 26 5.96 -1.32 14.96
C PHE A 26 5.99 -0.55 13.64
N ALA A 27 6.59 0.64 13.64
CA ALA A 27 6.78 1.46 12.45
C ALA A 27 8.26 1.47 12.05
N VAL A 28 8.52 1.32 10.76
CA VAL A 28 9.86 1.32 10.18
C VAL A 28 9.84 2.30 9.01
N VAL A 29 10.79 3.23 9.00
CA VAL A 29 10.98 4.11 7.84
C VAL A 29 11.74 3.32 6.77
N GLY A 30 11.18 3.18 5.58
CA GLY A 30 11.83 2.48 4.48
C GLY A 30 10.91 2.28 3.28
N VAL A 31 11.48 1.75 2.20
CA VAL A 31 10.80 1.53 0.91
C VAL A 31 10.58 0.04 0.66
N ALA A 32 9.61 -0.31 -0.19
CA ALA A 32 9.25 -1.70 -0.45
C ALA A 32 10.34 -2.47 -1.20
N GLU A 33 11.17 -1.75 -1.96
CA GLU A 33 12.25 -2.24 -2.81
C GLU A 33 13.50 -2.66 -2.03
N ALA A 34 13.57 -2.31 -0.74
CA ALA A 34 14.67 -2.64 0.16
C ALA A 34 14.15 -2.78 1.61
N MET A 35 13.42 -3.84 1.89
CA MET A 35 12.79 -4.04 3.21
C MET A 35 13.85 -4.45 4.24
N PRO A 36 13.95 -3.76 5.40
CA PRO A 36 14.91 -4.08 6.45
C PRO A 36 14.43 -5.26 7.34
N PHE A 37 13.88 -6.30 6.71
CA PHE A 37 13.43 -7.51 7.36
C PHE A 37 14.23 -8.71 6.87
N PRO A 38 14.51 -9.70 7.73
CA PRO A 38 15.18 -10.93 7.31
C PRO A 38 14.37 -11.73 6.31
N ASP A 39 15.05 -12.59 5.55
CA ASP A 39 14.41 -13.57 4.68
C ASP A 39 13.48 -14.48 5.51
N ASN A 40 12.36 -14.91 4.92
CA ASN A 40 11.44 -15.87 5.54
C ASN A 40 11.03 -15.48 6.98
N SER A 41 10.78 -14.20 7.23
CA SER A 41 10.46 -13.68 8.57
C SER A 41 9.00 -13.30 8.76
N VAL A 42 8.25 -13.12 7.65
CA VAL A 42 6.89 -12.58 7.63
C VAL A 42 5.88 -13.65 7.20
N ASP A 43 4.78 -13.78 7.94
CA ASP A 43 3.69 -14.70 7.60
C ASP A 43 2.73 -14.13 6.55
N LEU A 44 2.48 -12.82 6.61
CA LEU A 44 1.54 -12.10 5.76
C LEU A 44 2.05 -10.70 5.44
N VAL A 45 2.08 -10.36 4.15
CA VAL A 45 2.30 -8.98 3.67
C VAL A 45 1.00 -8.42 3.14
N VAL A 46 0.65 -7.20 3.59
CA VAL A 46 -0.48 -6.44 3.09
C VAL A 46 0.02 -5.08 2.61
N SER A 47 -0.29 -4.72 1.37
CA SER A 47 -0.08 -3.39 0.81
C SER A 47 -1.38 -2.90 0.20
N ARG A 48 -1.91 -1.80 0.72
CA ARG A 48 -3.17 -1.23 0.24
C ARG A 48 -2.96 0.22 -0.20
N GLY A 49 -3.08 0.45 -1.51
CA GLY A 49 -2.93 1.75 -2.15
C GLY A 49 -1.48 2.19 -2.34
N SER A 50 -0.49 1.34 -2.08
CA SER A 50 0.94 1.74 -2.07
C SER A 50 1.74 1.22 -3.27
N ILE A 51 1.55 -0.04 -3.71
CA ILE A 51 2.33 -0.68 -4.82
C ILE A 51 2.44 0.16 -6.10
N PHE A 52 1.42 0.97 -6.29
CA PHE A 52 1.18 1.93 -7.34
C PHE A 52 2.13 3.13 -7.40
N PHE A 53 2.83 3.40 -6.30
CA PHE A 53 3.77 4.50 -6.13
C PHE A 53 5.19 4.00 -5.88
N TRP A 54 5.43 2.70 -6.03
CA TRP A 54 6.76 2.13 -5.93
C TRP A 54 7.56 2.52 -7.17
N ASP A 55 8.83 2.87 -6.99
CA ASP A 55 9.72 3.29 -8.07
C ASP A 55 10.07 2.08 -8.96
N ASP A 56 10.27 0.91 -8.34
CA ASP A 56 10.44 -0.37 -9.02
C ASP A 56 9.50 -1.43 -8.42
N PRO A 57 8.27 -1.57 -8.96
CA PRO A 57 7.32 -2.56 -8.48
C PRO A 57 7.83 -4.00 -8.57
N ALA A 58 8.64 -4.33 -9.57
CA ALA A 58 9.18 -5.67 -9.74
C ALA A 58 10.20 -5.98 -8.64
N GLN A 59 11.07 -5.04 -8.30
CA GLN A 59 11.99 -5.16 -7.17
C GLN A 59 11.23 -5.23 -5.83
N GLY A 60 10.21 -4.39 -5.63
CA GLY A 60 9.37 -4.46 -4.43
C GLY A 60 8.67 -5.82 -4.28
N LEU A 61 8.18 -6.41 -5.37
CA LEU A 61 7.61 -7.75 -5.37
C LEU A 61 8.64 -8.84 -5.02
N LYS A 62 9.89 -8.71 -5.48
CA LYS A 62 10.98 -9.62 -5.09
C LYS A 62 11.27 -9.54 -3.59
N GLU A 63 11.29 -8.34 -3.02
CA GLU A 63 11.46 -8.14 -1.57
C GLU A 63 10.29 -8.72 -0.78
N VAL A 64 9.04 -8.50 -1.22
CA VAL A 64 7.86 -9.12 -0.62
C VAL A 64 8.01 -10.64 -0.60
N HIS A 65 8.42 -11.25 -1.71
CA HIS A 65 8.66 -12.69 -1.77
C HIS A 65 9.81 -13.12 -0.83
N ARG A 66 10.92 -12.37 -0.78
CA ARG A 66 12.09 -12.68 0.07
C ARG A 66 11.72 -12.71 1.55
N VAL A 67 10.96 -11.71 2.03
CA VAL A 67 10.61 -11.62 3.45
C VAL A 67 9.53 -12.61 3.87
N LEU A 68 8.70 -13.08 2.92
CA LEU A 68 7.67 -14.07 3.22
C LEU A 68 8.28 -15.43 3.57
N ARG A 69 7.77 -16.05 4.64
CA ARG A 69 8.04 -17.45 4.97
C ARG A 69 7.54 -18.38 3.85
N PRO A 70 8.09 -19.60 3.72
CA PRO A 70 7.49 -20.61 2.88
C PRO A 70 6.02 -20.84 3.27
N GLY A 71 5.11 -20.69 2.31
CA GLY A 71 3.66 -20.79 2.53
C GLY A 71 2.97 -19.48 2.96
N GLY A 72 3.74 -18.42 3.27
CA GLY A 72 3.23 -17.09 3.55
C GLY A 72 2.47 -16.48 2.37
N LYS A 73 1.68 -15.44 2.64
CA LYS A 73 0.78 -14.83 1.64
C LYS A 73 1.01 -13.34 1.50
N ALA A 74 0.77 -12.82 0.31
CA ALA A 74 0.75 -11.38 0.03
C ALA A 74 -0.61 -10.96 -0.52
N TYR A 75 -1.13 -9.84 -0.03
CA TYR A 75 -2.27 -9.14 -0.60
C TYR A 75 -1.84 -7.71 -0.92
N LEU A 76 -1.59 -7.45 -2.19
CA LEU A 76 -1.09 -6.17 -2.69
C LEU A 76 -2.12 -5.60 -3.65
N GLY A 77 -2.48 -4.34 -3.49
CA GLY A 77 -3.42 -3.69 -4.40
C GLY A 77 -4.17 -2.56 -3.74
N GLY A 78 -5.47 -2.45 -4.00
CA GLY A 78 -6.31 -1.42 -3.42
C GLY A 78 -7.78 -1.68 -3.70
N GLY A 79 -8.65 -0.86 -3.11
CA GLY A 79 -10.10 -1.00 -3.26
C GLY A 79 -10.84 -0.84 -1.95
N SER A 80 -12.15 -0.77 -2.02
CA SER A 80 -13.01 -0.49 -0.87
C SER A 80 -13.28 -1.76 -0.03
N GLY A 81 -13.26 -2.95 -0.65
CA GLY A 81 -13.63 -4.20 0.01
C GLY A 81 -15.16 -4.35 0.10
N GLY A 82 -15.65 -5.59 0.26
CA GLY A 82 -17.09 -5.88 0.16
C GLY A 82 -17.96 -5.34 1.30
N GLY A 83 -17.36 -5.00 2.45
CA GLY A 83 -18.07 -4.42 3.60
C GLY A 83 -18.01 -2.89 3.69
N TYR A 84 -17.44 -2.23 2.67
CA TYR A 84 -17.31 -0.77 2.68
C TYR A 84 -18.65 -0.13 2.33
N PRO A 85 -19.13 0.89 3.08
CA PRO A 85 -20.42 1.51 2.80
C PRO A 85 -20.49 2.05 1.36
N ASP A 86 -21.61 1.81 0.67
CA ASP A 86 -21.77 2.20 -0.74
C ASP A 86 -21.52 3.68 -0.96
N TRP A 87 -22.08 4.54 -0.10
CA TRP A 87 -21.86 5.99 -0.17
C TRP A 87 -20.38 6.39 -0.05
N ALA A 88 -19.59 5.65 0.72
CA ALA A 88 -18.17 5.90 0.90
C ALA A 88 -17.38 5.39 -0.30
N THR A 89 -17.80 4.25 -0.87
CA THR A 89 -17.27 3.73 -2.12
C THR A 89 -17.53 4.70 -3.28
N GLU A 90 -18.74 5.23 -3.40
CA GLU A 90 -19.10 6.25 -4.40
C GLU A 90 -18.24 7.51 -4.26
N LYS A 91 -18.06 8.02 -3.04
CA LYS A 91 -17.15 9.15 -2.78
C LYS A 91 -15.71 8.84 -3.18
N LEU A 92 -15.21 7.64 -2.88
CA LEU A 92 -13.86 7.22 -3.29
C LEU A 92 -13.73 7.15 -4.82
N ILE A 93 -14.75 6.63 -5.51
CA ILE A 93 -14.79 6.57 -6.97
C ILE A 93 -14.81 7.97 -7.55
N GLN A 94 -15.65 8.87 -7.02
CA GLN A 94 -15.75 10.24 -7.49
C GLN A 94 -14.43 10.98 -7.29
N GLY A 95 -13.83 10.92 -6.09
CA GLY A 95 -12.54 11.55 -5.83
C GLY A 95 -11.40 11.04 -6.72
N ARG A 96 -11.45 9.77 -7.16
CA ARG A 96 -10.52 9.26 -8.18
C ARG A 96 -10.78 9.86 -9.55
N LYS A 97 -12.04 9.99 -9.97
CA LYS A 97 -12.41 10.64 -11.25
C LYS A 97 -11.97 12.10 -11.27
N ASP A 98 -12.13 12.80 -10.15
CA ASP A 98 -11.73 14.20 -10.03
C ASP A 98 -10.21 14.34 -10.17
N LYS A 99 -9.43 13.43 -9.58
CA LYS A 99 -7.95 13.37 -9.73
C LYS A 99 -7.47 12.99 -11.13
N MET A 100 -8.33 12.39 -11.97
CA MET A 100 -8.04 12.16 -13.38
C MET A 100 -8.27 13.42 -14.24
N GLN A 101 -8.66 14.54 -13.63
CA GLN A 101 -8.88 15.83 -14.25
C GLN A 101 -8.01 16.89 -13.55
N GLY A 102 -7.61 17.95 -14.26
CA GLY A 102 -6.78 19.04 -13.72
C GLY A 102 -5.27 18.82 -13.82
N ASP A 103 -4.48 19.66 -13.16
CA ASP A 103 -3.02 19.79 -13.39
C ASP A 103 -2.21 18.53 -13.03
N GLU A 104 -2.72 17.66 -12.14
CA GLU A 104 -2.09 16.38 -11.80
C GLU A 104 -2.63 15.19 -12.62
N ALA A 105 -3.54 15.43 -13.57
CA ALA A 105 -4.24 14.36 -14.28
C ALA A 105 -3.30 13.42 -15.04
N GLU A 106 -2.25 13.94 -15.68
CA GLU A 106 -1.29 13.13 -16.44
C GLU A 106 -0.61 12.06 -15.57
N LYS A 107 -0.26 12.41 -14.33
CA LYS A 107 0.31 11.47 -13.36
C LYS A 107 -0.67 10.33 -13.05
N TRP A 108 -1.94 10.66 -12.83
CA TRP A 108 -2.99 9.68 -12.53
C TRP A 108 -3.40 8.85 -13.76
N GLN A 109 -3.37 9.43 -14.95
CA GLN A 109 -3.66 8.73 -16.21
C GLN A 109 -2.57 7.73 -16.56
N ARG A 110 -1.30 8.14 -16.52
CA ARG A 110 -0.14 7.24 -16.67
C ARG A 110 -0.18 6.11 -15.66
N PHE A 111 -0.56 6.42 -14.42
CA PHE A 111 -0.74 5.43 -13.38
C PHE A 111 -1.88 4.41 -13.66
N VAL A 112 -2.94 4.80 -14.36
CA VAL A 112 -3.99 3.86 -14.82
C VAL A 112 -3.51 3.02 -15.98
N GLU A 113 -2.84 3.61 -16.96
CA GLU A 113 -2.29 2.94 -18.15
C GLU A 113 -1.32 1.81 -17.80
N LEU A 114 -0.40 2.04 -16.87
CA LEU A 114 0.56 1.03 -16.40
C LEU A 114 -0.10 -0.20 -15.74
N ARG A 115 -1.39 -0.13 -15.41
CA ARG A 115 -2.18 -1.22 -14.81
C ARG A 115 -3.18 -1.83 -15.79
N GLY A 116 -3.15 -1.38 -17.04
CA GLY A 116 -3.95 -1.96 -18.10
C GLY A 116 -3.48 -3.39 -18.42
N PRO A 117 -4.40 -4.27 -18.84
CA PRO A 117 -4.10 -5.67 -19.13
C PRO A 117 -3.03 -5.88 -20.21
N GLU A 118 -2.77 -4.87 -21.04
CA GLU A 118 -1.73 -4.84 -22.06
C GLU A 118 -0.29 -4.71 -21.51
N HIS A 119 -0.12 -4.41 -20.22
CA HIS A 119 1.18 -4.26 -19.55
C HIS A 119 1.46 -5.37 -18.51
N LEU A 120 0.63 -6.42 -18.47
CA LEU A 120 0.77 -7.61 -17.61
C LEU A 120 1.22 -8.83 -18.43
#